data_AF-A0A9W8I8N6-F1
#
_entry.id   AF-A0A9W8I8N6-F1
#
_cell.length_a   1.000
_cell.length_b   1.000
_cell.length_c   1.000
_cell.angle_alpha   90.00
_cell.angle_beta   90.00
_cell.angle_gamma   90.00
#
_symmetry.space_group_name_H-M   'P 1'
#
loop_
_entity.id
_entity.type
_entity.pdbx_description
1 polymer ?
#
loop_
_entity_poly.entity_id
_entity_poly.type
_entity_poly.pdbx_seq_one_letter_code
_entity_poly.pdbx_strand_id
1 'polypeptide(L)'
;VIQLAVIFGTMHVVKRAGLESPEYAPLIRGAYAVTTAIILALTFYLKTQIQKCNDTTALEYDDPAPGSQQGRIVTTVAKYDLAETAKLQKSTLFTAAIVVFMHFKFGYIQPLILQSLLPLLNLYKNPLFQIHILGKPATDSLKRPWVPENPFAALTGASSNNATAPAAGSSASIAGSESSSSDHEESRKDR
;
A
#
# COMPACT_ATOMS: atom_id res chain seq x y z
N VAL A 1 -8.27 -8.63 -4.39
CA VAL A 1 -9.70 -8.76 -4.77
C VAL A 1 -10.55 -7.58 -4.31
N ILE A 2 -10.63 -7.27 -3.00
CA ILE A 2 -11.51 -6.20 -2.49
C ILE A 2 -11.22 -4.81 -3.11
N GLN A 3 -9.95 -4.39 -3.21
CA GLN A 3 -9.60 -3.09 -3.81
C GLN A 3 -10.02 -2.99 -5.28
N LEU A 4 -9.78 -4.05 -6.07
CA LEU A 4 -10.21 -4.10 -7.47
C LEU A 4 -11.73 -4.02 -7.59
N ALA A 5 -12.47 -4.76 -6.75
CA ALA A 5 -13.93 -4.70 -6.74
C ALA A 5 -14.44 -3.28 -6.43
N VAL A 6 -13.81 -2.56 -5.50
CA VAL A 6 -14.16 -1.16 -5.19
C VAL A 6 -13.86 -0.24 -6.38
N ILE A 7 -12.70 -0.38 -7.03
CA ILE A 7 -12.33 0.45 -8.19
C ILE A 7 -13.33 0.21 -9.34
N PHE A 8 -13.56 -1.04 -9.73
CA PHE A 8 -14.47 -1.38 -10.82
C PHE A 8 -15.93 -1.01 -10.50
N GLY A 9 -16.38 -1.27 -9.27
CA GLY A 9 -17.71 -0.89 -8.82
C GLY A 9 -17.92 0.62 -8.86
N THR A 10 -16.94 1.39 -8.36
CA THR A 10 -16.99 2.86 -8.38
C THR A 10 -17.02 3.38 -9.82
N MET A 11 -16.15 2.87 -10.70
CA MET A 11 -16.14 3.26 -12.11
C MET A 11 -17.46 2.94 -12.82
N HIS A 12 -18.08 1.81 -12.49
CA HIS A 12 -19.38 1.44 -13.05
C HIS A 12 -20.49 2.41 -12.60
N VAL A 13 -20.52 2.76 -11.31
CA VAL A 13 -21.47 3.74 -10.77
C VAL A 13 -21.25 5.12 -11.37
N VAL A 14 -19.99 5.58 -11.47
CA VAL A 14 -19.63 6.88 -12.05
C VAL A 14 -20.13 7.00 -13.49
N LYS A 15 -19.89 5.97 -14.32
CA LYS A 15 -20.37 5.95 -15.70
C LYS A 15 -21.89 5.88 -15.79
N ARG A 16 -22.54 5.06 -14.97
CA ARG A 16 -24.01 4.91 -14.96
C ARG A 16 -24.74 6.17 -14.50
N ALA A 17 -24.18 6.87 -13.52
CA ALA A 17 -24.77 8.08 -12.93
C ALA A 17 -24.28 9.39 -13.58
N GLY A 18 -23.34 9.33 -14.53
CA GLY A 18 -22.83 10.53 -15.22
C GLY A 18 -22.08 11.51 -14.32
N LEU A 19 -21.47 11.02 -13.24
CA LEU A 19 -20.84 11.85 -12.19
C LEU A 19 -19.58 12.61 -12.66
N GLU A 20 -19.15 12.39 -13.90
CA GLU A 20 -18.02 13.09 -14.52
C GLU A 20 -18.44 14.43 -15.13
N SER A 21 -19.74 14.77 -15.13
CA SER A 21 -20.17 16.07 -15.62
C SER A 21 -19.64 17.21 -14.73
N PRO A 22 -19.30 18.38 -15.30
CA PRO A 22 -18.80 19.52 -14.53
C PRO A 22 -19.76 20.00 -13.44
N GLU A 23 -21.05 19.72 -13.58
CA GLU A 23 -22.10 20.06 -12.61
C GLU A 23 -21.86 19.42 -11.24
N TYR A 24 -21.32 18.20 -11.19
CA TYR A 24 -21.04 17.49 -9.94
C TYR A 24 -19.66 17.81 -9.34
N ALA A 25 -18.81 18.56 -10.06
CA ALA A 25 -17.47 18.92 -9.61
C ALA A 25 -17.42 19.56 -8.20
N PRO A 26 -18.27 20.54 -7.83
CA PRO A 26 -18.25 21.11 -6.48
C PRO A 26 -18.60 20.08 -5.39
N LEU A 27 -19.57 19.20 -5.65
CA LEU A 27 -19.95 18.15 -4.71
C LEU A 27 -18.83 17.12 -4.51
N ILE A 28 -18.18 16.72 -5.59
CA ILE A 28 -17.05 15.77 -5.56
C ILE A 28 -15.84 16.37 -4.84
N ARG A 29 -15.56 17.66 -5.05
CA ARG A 29 -14.53 18.40 -4.28
C ARG A 29 -14.85 18.41 -2.79
N GLY A 30 -16.10 18.67 -2.43
CA GLY A 30 -16.56 18.62 -1.04
C GLY A 30 -16.36 17.25 -0.41
N ALA A 31 -16.78 16.19 -1.09
CA ALA A 31 -16.60 14.80 -0.63
C ALA A 31 -15.12 14.44 -0.42
N TYR A 32 -14.27 14.85 -1.36
CA TYR A 32 -12.82 14.64 -1.26
C TYR A 32 -12.20 15.41 -0.09
N ALA A 33 -12.58 16.67 0.10
CA ALA A 33 -12.09 17.51 1.19
C ALA A 33 -12.52 16.95 2.56
N VAL A 34 -13.79 16.54 2.70
CA VAL A 34 -14.31 15.90 3.93
C VAL A 34 -13.57 14.61 4.22
N THR A 35 -13.37 13.76 3.21
CA THR A 35 -12.62 12.50 3.36
C THR A 35 -11.19 12.74 3.84
N THR A 36 -10.50 13.68 3.21
CA THR A 36 -9.13 14.05 3.59
C THR A 36 -9.09 14.58 5.03
N ALA A 37 -10.05 15.43 5.41
CA ALA A 37 -10.16 15.95 6.77
C ALA A 37 -10.41 14.83 7.80
N ILE A 38 -11.28 13.86 7.49
CA ILE A 38 -11.53 12.70 8.36
C ILE A 38 -10.24 11.89 8.56
N ILE A 39 -9.48 11.61 7.50
CA ILE A 39 -8.23 10.85 7.59
C ILE A 39 -7.20 11.60 8.43
N LEU A 40 -7.06 12.91 8.22
CA LEU A 40 -6.15 13.73 9.02
C LEU A 40 -6.58 13.78 10.50
N ALA A 41 -7.88 13.89 10.78
CA ALA A 41 -8.41 13.87 12.14
C ALA A 41 -8.15 12.52 12.83
N LEU A 42 -8.42 11.40 12.14
CA LEU A 42 -8.20 10.06 12.67
C LEU A 42 -6.71 9.76 12.90
N THR A 43 -5.83 10.17 11.98
CA THR A 43 -4.37 9.98 12.16
C THR A 43 -3.80 10.90 13.25
N PHE A 44 -4.36 12.10 13.42
CA PHE A 44 -4.02 12.96 14.56
C PHE A 44 -4.48 12.35 15.88
N TYR A 45 -5.70 11.82 15.93
CA TYR A 45 -6.20 11.11 17.11
C TYR A 45 -5.35 9.88 17.44
N LEU A 46 -4.99 9.09 16.43
CA LEU A 46 -4.06 7.96 16.55
C LEU A 46 -2.73 8.38 17.19
N LYS A 47 -2.12 9.47 16.71
CA LYS A 47 -0.90 10.04 17.32
C LYS A 47 -1.10 10.33 18.81
N THR A 48 -2.23 10.94 19.18
CA THR A 48 -2.52 11.25 20.59
C THR A 48 -2.69 10.00 21.43
N GLN A 49 -3.29 8.93 20.89
CA GLN A 49 -3.45 7.66 21.59
C GLN A 49 -2.10 6.97 21.81
N ILE A 50 -1.23 6.93 20.79
CA ILE A 50 0.12 6.36 20.93
C ILE A 50 0.92 7.11 22.01
N GLN A 51 0.85 8.45 22.01
CA GLN A 51 1.52 9.28 23.02
C GLN A 51 1.00 9.04 24.43
N LYS A 52 -0.31 8.78 24.59
CA LYS A 52 -0.93 8.46 25.88
C LYS A 52 -0.54 7.08 26.37
N CYS A 53 -0.55 6.08 25.49
CA CYS A 53 -0.14 4.71 25.83
C CYS A 53 1.35 4.65 26.21
N ASN A 54 2.19 5.44 25.53
CA ASN A 54 3.63 5.58 25.79
C ASN A 54 4.33 4.22 26.04
N ASP A 55 4.08 3.24 25.18
CA ASP A 55 4.67 1.91 25.27
C ASP A 55 6.21 1.97 25.09
N THR A 56 6.93 1.72 26.18
CA THR A 56 8.40 1.74 26.23
C THR A 56 9.03 0.37 25.94
N THR A 57 8.25 -0.63 25.52
CA THR A 57 8.78 -1.94 25.16
C THR A 57 9.84 -1.80 24.07
N ALA A 58 11.01 -2.39 24.30
CA ALA A 58 12.11 -2.36 23.34
C ALA A 58 11.70 -3.08 22.05
N LEU A 59 11.95 -2.44 20.92
CA LEU A 59 11.73 -2.96 19.59
C LEU A 59 13.05 -2.89 18.83
N GLU A 60 13.52 -4.05 18.39
CA GLU A 60 14.72 -4.19 17.58
C GLU A 60 14.36 -4.74 16.21
N TYR A 61 14.82 -4.10 15.14
CA TYR A 61 14.60 -4.55 13.77
C TYR A 61 15.71 -4.08 12.83
N ASP A 62 15.88 -4.77 11.71
CA ASP A 62 16.84 -4.39 10.68
C ASP A 62 16.29 -3.25 9.83
N ASP A 63 17.17 -2.35 9.36
CA ASP A 63 16.74 -1.22 8.53
C ASP A 63 16.08 -1.72 7.22
N PRO A 64 14.82 -1.31 6.93
CA PRO A 64 14.11 -1.76 5.74
C PRO A 64 14.61 -1.11 4.43
N ALA A 65 15.58 -0.18 4.47
CA ALA A 65 16.10 0.48 3.27
C ALA A 65 16.97 -0.48 2.43
N PRO A 66 16.68 -0.66 1.11
CA PRO A 66 17.48 -1.53 0.26
C PRO A 66 18.94 -1.08 0.19
N GLY A 67 19.87 -1.94 0.63
CA GLY A 67 21.31 -1.64 0.61
C GLY A 67 21.84 -0.88 1.84
N SER A 68 21.04 -0.71 2.90
CA SER A 68 21.55 -0.15 4.16
C SER A 68 22.57 -1.11 4.79
N GLN A 69 23.81 -0.64 4.97
CA GLN A 69 24.78 -1.26 5.87
C GLN A 69 24.56 -0.83 7.34
N GLN A 70 23.48 -0.09 7.61
CA GLN A 70 23.10 0.34 8.95
C GLN A 70 22.57 -0.87 9.72
N GLY A 71 23.27 -1.21 10.80
CA GLY A 71 22.91 -2.31 11.69
C GLY A 71 21.57 -2.13 12.38
N ARG A 72 21.18 -3.15 13.15
CA ARG A 72 19.95 -3.25 13.93
C ARG A 72 19.53 -1.91 14.58
N ILE A 73 18.33 -1.45 14.25
CA ILE A 73 17.69 -0.28 14.85
C ILE A 73 17.08 -0.69 16.19
N VAL A 74 17.52 -0.04 17.27
CA VAL A 74 16.93 -0.20 18.61
C VAL A 74 16.04 1.00 18.89
N THR A 75 14.75 0.77 19.14
CA THR A 75 13.77 1.80 19.45
C THR A 75 12.76 1.30 20.49
N THR A 76 11.75 2.11 20.81
CA THR A 76 10.57 1.66 21.56
C THR A 76 9.36 1.54 20.66
N VAL A 77 8.39 0.72 21.06
CA VAL A 77 7.11 0.58 20.35
C VAL A 77 6.44 1.94 20.12
N ALA A 78 6.35 2.79 21.14
CA ALA A 78 5.75 4.12 20.98
C ALA A 78 6.51 5.00 19.97
N LYS A 79 7.85 5.00 19.99
CA LYS A 79 8.64 5.79 19.03
C LYS A 79 8.48 5.28 17.61
N TYR A 80 8.44 3.97 17.42
CA TYR A 80 8.20 3.35 16.12
C TYR A 80 6.81 3.72 15.59
N ASP A 81 5.76 3.54 16.38
CA ASP A 81 4.38 3.81 15.97
C ASP A 81 4.16 5.31 15.66
N LEU A 82 4.81 6.22 16.41
CA LEU A 82 4.78 7.65 16.11
C LEU A 82 5.48 7.99 14.80
N ALA A 83 6.61 7.34 14.50
CA ALA A 83 7.31 7.52 13.23
C ALA A 83 6.46 7.03 12.05
N GLU A 84 5.84 5.85 12.17
CA GLU A 84 4.92 5.31 11.15
C GLU A 84 3.68 6.19 10.97
N THR A 85 3.11 6.72 12.06
CA THR A 85 1.99 7.67 11.98
C THR A 85 2.39 8.94 11.25
N ALA A 86 3.61 9.47 11.50
CA ALA A 86 4.12 10.65 10.81
C ALA A 86 4.36 10.39 9.31
N LYS A 87 4.85 9.19 8.94
CA LYS A 87 4.98 8.77 7.53
C LYS A 87 3.61 8.75 6.85
N LEU A 88 2.61 8.15 7.49
CA LEU A 88 1.24 8.09 6.97
C LEU A 88 0.64 9.50 6.75
N GLN A 89 0.82 10.41 7.71
CA GLN A 89 0.35 11.80 7.59
C GLN A 89 1.02 12.55 6.44
N LYS A 90 2.36 12.45 6.35
CA LYS A 90 3.13 13.08 5.26
C LYS A 90 2.71 12.53 3.90
N SER A 91 2.58 11.21 3.78
CA SER A 91 2.13 10.57 2.54
C SER A 91 0.71 11.01 2.16
N THR A 92 -0.21 11.11 3.12
CA THR A 92 -1.58 11.56 2.87
C THR A 92 -1.60 13.00 2.34
N LEU A 93 -0.85 13.91 2.98
CA LEU A 93 -0.76 15.31 2.53
C LEU A 93 -0.11 15.43 1.15
N PHE A 94 0.94 14.65 0.89
CA PHE A 94 1.61 14.65 -0.41
C PHE A 94 0.70 14.17 -1.53
N THR A 95 0.03 13.03 -1.34
CA THR A 95 -0.97 12.52 -2.29
C THR A 95 -2.10 13.52 -2.49
N ALA A 96 -2.56 14.16 -1.41
CA ALA A 96 -3.62 15.17 -1.51
C ALA A 96 -3.18 16.38 -2.34
N ALA A 97 -1.95 16.86 -2.14
CA ALA A 97 -1.41 17.95 -2.94
C ALA A 97 -1.36 17.60 -4.44
N ILE A 98 -0.94 16.38 -4.79
CA ILE A 98 -0.90 15.92 -6.19
C ILE A 98 -2.30 15.83 -6.79
N VAL A 99 -3.25 15.23 -6.08
CA VAL A 99 -4.63 15.05 -6.54
C VAL A 99 -5.31 16.41 -6.75
N VAL A 100 -5.13 17.33 -5.80
CA VAL A 100 -5.60 18.71 -5.90
C VAL A 100 -4.97 19.40 -7.12
N PHE A 101 -3.66 19.35 -7.25
CA PHE A 101 -2.95 19.96 -8.38
C PHE A 101 -3.46 19.41 -9.73
N MET A 102 -3.57 18.09 -9.85
CA MET A 102 -4.04 17.44 -11.07
C MET A 102 -5.48 17.82 -11.41
N HIS A 103 -6.35 17.95 -10.41
CA HIS A 103 -7.73 18.39 -10.63
C HIS A 103 -7.84 19.83 -11.09
N PHE A 104 -7.13 20.75 -10.43
CA PHE A 104 -7.18 22.17 -10.81
C PHE A 104 -6.46 22.43 -12.14
N LYS A 105 -5.40 21.68 -12.46
CA LYS A 105 -4.63 21.87 -13.70
C LYS A 105 -5.23 21.17 -14.91
N PHE A 106 -5.70 19.92 -14.75
CA PHE A 106 -6.16 19.08 -15.86
C PHE A 106 -7.67 18.79 -15.84
N GLY A 107 -8.38 19.23 -14.81
CA GLY A 107 -9.84 19.02 -14.70
C GLY A 107 -10.24 17.57 -14.43
N TYR A 108 -9.31 16.69 -14.07
CA TYR A 108 -9.60 15.27 -13.88
C TYR A 108 -10.48 15.06 -12.64
N ILE A 109 -11.70 14.58 -12.86
CA ILE A 109 -12.70 14.28 -11.81
C ILE A 109 -12.57 12.84 -11.31
N GLN A 110 -12.24 11.88 -12.18
CA GLN A 110 -12.08 10.46 -11.82
C GLN A 110 -11.15 10.23 -10.60
N PRO A 111 -9.97 10.88 -10.52
CA PRO A 111 -9.08 10.68 -9.37
C PRO A 111 -9.69 11.17 -8.06
N LEU A 112 -10.47 12.24 -8.06
CA LEU A 112 -11.14 12.74 -6.85
C LEU A 112 -12.16 11.74 -6.32
N ILE A 113 -12.92 11.10 -7.21
CA ILE A 113 -13.95 10.13 -6.82
C ILE A 113 -13.30 8.91 -6.13
N LEU A 114 -12.26 8.32 -6.74
CA LEU A 114 -11.58 7.16 -6.15
C LEU A 114 -10.88 7.52 -4.83
N GLN A 115 -10.23 8.68 -4.78
CA GLN A 115 -9.52 9.15 -3.59
C GLN A 115 -10.46 9.63 -2.47
N SER A 116 -11.77 9.73 -2.74
CA SER A 116 -12.79 9.96 -1.70
C SER A 116 -13.20 8.70 -0.95
N LEU A 117 -12.81 7.50 -1.42
CA LEU A 117 -13.28 6.22 -0.85
C LEU A 117 -12.13 5.31 -0.42
N LEU A 118 -11.17 5.08 -1.32
CA LEU A 118 -10.08 4.12 -1.09
C LEU A 118 -9.20 4.45 0.12
N PRO A 119 -8.83 5.71 0.37
CA PRO A 119 -7.99 6.05 1.51
C PRO A 119 -8.62 5.72 2.87
N LEU A 120 -9.95 5.79 2.99
CA LEU A 120 -10.66 5.38 4.22
C LEU A 120 -10.55 3.88 4.45
N LEU A 121 -10.72 3.07 3.40
CA LEU A 121 -10.59 1.63 3.49
C LEU A 121 -9.14 1.21 3.80
N ASN A 122 -8.16 1.90 3.22
CA ASN A 122 -6.75 1.65 3.51
C ASN A 122 -6.39 2.06 4.94
N LEU A 123 -6.93 3.17 5.45
CA LEU A 123 -6.76 3.56 6.85
C LEU A 123 -7.35 2.51 7.80
N TYR A 124 -8.54 1.98 7.51
CA TYR A 124 -9.15 0.92 8.32
C TYR A 124 -8.28 -0.35 8.38
N LYS A 125 -7.61 -0.69 7.27
CA LYS A 125 -6.70 -1.85 7.20
C LYS A 125 -5.32 -1.56 7.77
N ASN A 126 -4.96 -0.29 7.96
CA ASN A 126 -3.65 0.10 8.45
C ASN A 126 -3.40 -0.51 9.85
N PRO A 127 -2.24 -1.13 10.09
CA PRO A 127 -1.98 -1.82 11.35
C PRO A 127 -2.01 -0.88 12.56
N LEU A 128 -1.60 0.39 12.43
CA LEU A 128 -1.70 1.36 13.52
C LEU A 128 -3.15 1.61 13.92
N PHE A 129 -4.04 1.76 12.93
CA PHE A 129 -5.46 1.98 13.18
C PHE A 129 -6.08 0.76 13.85
N GLN A 130 -5.73 -0.45 13.37
CA GLN A 130 -6.24 -1.69 13.97
C GLN A 130 -5.79 -1.89 15.42
N ILE A 131 -4.54 -1.55 15.76
CA ILE A 131 -4.02 -1.73 17.11
C ILE A 131 -4.56 -0.68 18.07
N HIS A 132 -4.46 0.60 17.72
CA HIS A 132 -4.73 1.69 18.66
C HIS A 132 -6.18 2.19 18.67
N ILE A 133 -6.91 2.01 17.56
CA ILE A 133 -8.32 2.44 17.46
C ILE A 133 -9.26 1.25 17.63
N LEU A 134 -8.97 0.12 16.99
CA LEU A 134 -9.79 -1.09 17.11
C LEU A 134 -9.35 -2.01 18.27
N GLY A 135 -8.25 -1.70 18.96
CA GLY A 135 -7.79 -2.46 20.12
C GLY A 135 -7.30 -3.88 19.80
N LYS A 136 -6.94 -4.17 18.54
CA LYS A 136 -6.48 -5.50 18.16
C LYS A 136 -5.09 -5.79 18.73
N PRO A 137 -4.81 -7.03 19.15
CA PRO A 137 -3.48 -7.40 19.61
C PRO A 137 -2.48 -7.32 18.45
N ALA A 138 -1.25 -6.91 18.76
CA ALA A 138 -0.17 -6.78 17.79
C ALA A 138 0.47 -8.14 17.44
N THR A 139 -0.34 -9.10 17.03
CA THR A 139 0.08 -10.46 16.63
C THR A 139 -0.03 -10.66 15.12
N ASP A 140 0.63 -11.69 14.61
CA ASP A 140 0.54 -12.12 13.21
C ASP A 140 0.82 -10.98 12.22
N SER A 141 -0.15 -10.60 11.39
CA SER A 141 -0.04 -9.52 10.40
C SER A 141 0.04 -8.11 11.01
N LEU A 142 -0.25 -7.96 12.31
CA LEU A 142 -0.16 -6.69 13.05
C LEU A 142 1.15 -6.59 13.83
N LYS A 143 2.01 -7.61 13.80
CA LYS A 143 3.31 -7.57 14.46
C LYS A 143 4.22 -6.53 13.80
N ARG A 144 4.88 -5.71 14.62
CA ARG A 144 5.88 -4.72 14.21
C ARG A 144 7.22 -5.42 13.91
N PRO A 145 8.06 -4.89 13.00
CA PRO A 145 7.82 -3.74 12.12
C PRO A 145 6.97 -4.08 10.89
N TRP A 146 6.32 -3.07 10.31
CA TRP A 146 5.54 -3.21 9.06
C TRP A 146 6.36 -2.82 7.84
N VAL A 147 6.09 -3.50 6.73
CA VAL A 147 6.71 -3.20 5.44
C VAL A 147 6.08 -1.90 4.88
N PRO A 148 6.89 -0.89 4.51
CA PRO A 148 6.35 0.35 3.97
C PRO A 148 5.66 0.10 2.62
N GLU A 149 4.42 0.56 2.49
CA GLU A 149 3.71 0.57 1.21
C GLU A 149 4.26 1.67 0.30
N ASN A 150 4.40 1.41 -1.00
CA ASN A 150 4.87 2.40 -1.96
C ASN A 150 3.77 3.46 -2.21
N PRO A 151 3.99 4.73 -1.84
CA PRO A 151 2.98 5.79 -1.99
C PRO A 151 2.63 6.08 -3.46
N PHE A 152 3.55 5.83 -4.39
CA PHE A 152 3.32 6.01 -5.82
C PHE A 152 2.36 4.96 -6.39
N ALA A 153 2.44 3.72 -5.89
CA ALA A 153 1.52 2.64 -6.24
C ALA A 153 0.08 2.97 -5.81
N ALA A 154 -0.09 3.64 -4.67
CA ALA A 154 -1.39 4.10 -4.18
C ALA A 154 -1.99 5.26 -5.01
N LEU A 155 -1.14 6.06 -5.68
CA LEU A 155 -1.56 7.18 -6.52
C LEU A 155 -2.07 6.73 -7.90
N THR A 156 -1.41 5.74 -8.51
CA THR A 156 -1.75 5.26 -9.87
C THR A 156 -2.86 4.21 -9.88
N GLY A 157 -3.39 3.83 -8.70
CA GLY A 157 -4.33 2.71 -8.57
C GLY A 157 -3.68 1.34 -8.82
N ALA A 158 -2.38 1.30 -9.07
CA ALA A 158 -1.59 0.09 -9.18
C ALA A 158 -1.12 -0.35 -7.79
N SER A 159 -2.04 -0.63 -6.86
CA SER A 159 -1.65 -1.22 -5.58
C SER A 159 -1.10 -2.63 -5.82
N SER A 160 0.20 -2.73 -5.53
CA SER A 160 1.02 -3.92 -5.51
C SER A 160 0.35 -5.04 -4.72
N ASN A 161 0.24 -6.20 -5.37
CA ASN A 161 0.01 -7.48 -4.73
C ASN A 161 1.13 -7.72 -3.71
N ASN A 162 0.85 -7.61 -2.41
CA ASN A 162 1.52 -8.46 -1.43
C ASN A 162 0.75 -8.51 -0.11
N ALA A 163 0.03 -9.62 0.07
CA ALA A 163 -0.35 -10.14 1.37
C ALA A 163 0.14 -11.60 1.43
N THR A 164 1.16 -11.86 2.27
CA THR A 164 1.45 -13.12 3.00
C THR A 164 1.84 -14.35 2.14
N ALA A 165 2.89 -15.18 2.33
CA ALA A 165 4.09 -15.41 3.16
C ALA A 165 4.82 -16.65 2.49
N PRO A 166 5.78 -17.42 3.06
CA PRO A 166 6.78 -17.27 4.14
C PRO A 166 8.24 -17.51 3.66
N ALA A 167 9.18 -17.59 4.62
CA ALA A 167 10.59 -17.92 4.42
C ALA A 167 10.89 -19.44 4.28
N ALA A 168 12.05 -19.72 3.66
CA ALA A 168 12.89 -20.92 3.69
C ALA A 168 12.49 -22.15 2.85
N GLY A 169 13.45 -22.63 2.03
CA GLY A 169 13.48 -24.02 1.56
C GLY A 169 14.04 -24.23 0.16
N SER A 170 15.34 -24.48 0.07
CA SER A 170 16.12 -25.10 -1.01
C SER A 170 15.36 -26.03 -1.97
N SER A 171 15.64 -25.91 -3.28
CA SER A 171 16.06 -26.96 -4.25
C SER A 171 15.77 -26.49 -5.68
N ALA A 172 16.80 -26.14 -6.44
CA ALA A 172 17.52 -27.02 -7.37
C ALA A 172 16.78 -27.24 -8.72
N SER A 173 17.48 -26.83 -9.79
CA SER A 173 17.46 -27.37 -11.16
C SER A 173 16.12 -27.57 -11.88
N ILE A 174 15.90 -26.81 -12.96
CA ILE A 174 15.59 -27.41 -14.25
C ILE A 174 16.43 -26.69 -15.32
N ALA A 175 17.59 -27.26 -15.60
CA ALA A 175 18.14 -27.30 -16.95
C ALA A 175 17.59 -28.58 -17.61
N GLY A 176 17.15 -28.46 -18.87
CA GLY A 176 17.04 -29.59 -19.80
C GLY A 176 15.78 -30.45 -19.73
N SER A 177 14.97 -30.37 -20.79
CA SER A 177 14.24 -31.50 -21.38
C SER A 177 14.13 -31.21 -22.88
N GLU A 178 15.05 -31.69 -23.72
CA GLU A 178 15.05 -33.00 -24.38
C GLU A 178 13.75 -33.36 -25.13
N SER A 179 13.81 -33.26 -26.47
CA SER A 179 13.53 -34.33 -27.45
C SER A 179 13.82 -33.73 -28.84
N SER A 180 14.44 -34.39 -29.82
CA SER A 180 14.60 -35.81 -30.09
C SER A 180 15.94 -36.10 -30.79
N SER A 181 16.65 -37.12 -30.32
CA SER A 181 17.65 -37.85 -31.10
C SER A 181 16.97 -38.98 -31.87
N SER A 182 17.27 -39.11 -33.16
CA SER A 182 17.27 -40.42 -33.81
C SER A 182 18.44 -40.46 -34.78
N ASP A 183 19.31 -41.41 -34.47
CA ASP A 183 20.57 -41.77 -35.09
C ASP A 183 20.52 -41.96 -36.61
N HIS A 184 21.57 -41.53 -37.30
CA HIS A 184 22.19 -42.41 -38.28
C HIS A 184 23.71 -42.20 -38.31
N GLU A 185 24.38 -43.25 -37.86
CA GLU A 185 25.81 -43.52 -37.91
C GLU A 185 26.26 -43.81 -39.36
N GLU A 186 27.59 -43.80 -39.54
CA GLU A 186 28.32 -44.41 -40.67
C GLU A 186 28.80 -43.48 -41.80
N SER A 187 29.92 -42.77 -41.52
CA SER A 187 30.87 -42.34 -42.54
C SER A 187 32.06 -43.32 -42.57
N ARG A 188 31.97 -44.35 -43.42
CA ARG A 188 33.15 -45.09 -43.91
C ARG A 188 32.82 -45.92 -45.16
N LYS A 189 33.09 -45.40 -46.36
CA LYS A 189 33.83 -46.08 -47.46
C LYS A 189 33.59 -45.47 -48.84
N ASP A 190 34.71 -45.32 -49.55
CA ASP A 190 34.89 -45.65 -50.96
C ASP A 190 33.92 -45.01 -51.98
N ARG A 191 34.31 -43.90 -52.62
CA ARG A 191 34.73 -43.83 -54.04
C ARG A 191 34.94 -42.40 -54.51
#